data_AF-A0A9E4TF78-F1
#
_entry.id   AF-A0A9E4TF78-F1
#
_cell.length_a   1.000
_cell.length_b   1.000
_cell.length_c   1.000
_cell.angle_alpha   90.00
_cell.angle_beta   90.00
_cell.angle_gamma   90.00
#
_symmetry.space_group_name_H-M   'P 1'
#
loop_
_entity.id
_entity.type
_entity.pdbx_description
1 polymer ?
#
loop_
_entity_poly.entity_id
_entity_poly.type
_entity_poly.pdbx_seq_one_letter_code
_entity_poly.pdbx_strand_id
1 'polypeptide(L)'
;GDHNCSGSADPVDSLLTLRFDAGLATNTGDCPDFGQVVDVQNASPHAWGDVDCGGDITPVDSLKLLRYDAGLSVAQADNCPPIGAEVTVVE
;
A
#
# COMPACT_ATOMS: atom_id res chain seq x y z
N GLY A 1 -2.53 1.72 -1.23
CA GLY A 1 -1.76 2.96 -1.02
C GLY A 1 -2.29 3.69 0.20
N ASP A 2 -3.60 3.92 0.25
CA ASP A 2 -4.30 4.11 1.53
C ASP A 2 -4.26 2.78 2.30
N HIS A 3 -3.67 2.77 3.48
CA HIS A 3 -3.45 1.59 4.33
C HIS A 3 -4.31 1.61 5.60
N ASN A 4 -4.95 2.74 5.89
CA ASN A 4 -5.83 2.91 7.04
C ASN A 4 -7.29 3.22 6.68
N CYS A 5 -7.64 3.13 5.39
CA CYS A 5 -8.97 3.42 4.86
C CYS A 5 -9.44 4.84 5.18
N SER A 6 -8.50 5.79 5.28
CA SER A 6 -8.82 7.20 5.57
C SER A 6 -9.40 7.95 4.36
N GLY A 7 -9.26 7.40 3.16
CA GLY A 7 -9.66 8.00 1.90
C GLY A 7 -8.54 8.76 1.18
N SER A 8 -7.31 8.76 1.72
CA SER A 8 -6.13 9.34 1.08
C SER A 8 -4.91 8.42 1.21
N ALA A 9 -4.05 8.43 0.20
CA ALA A 9 -2.70 7.85 0.28
C ALA A 9 -1.71 8.96 0.68
N ASP A 10 -1.26 8.95 1.92
CA ASP A 10 -0.52 10.05 2.54
C ASP A 10 0.66 9.56 3.44
N PRO A 11 1.40 10.44 4.14
CA PRO A 11 2.53 10.02 4.98
C PRO A 11 2.18 9.11 6.16
N VAL A 12 0.92 9.08 6.61
CA VAL A 12 0.44 8.13 7.63
C VAL A 12 0.52 6.71 7.09
N ASP A 13 0.14 6.49 5.84
CA ASP A 13 0.22 5.16 5.20
C ASP A 13 1.66 4.70 5.06
N SER A 14 2.55 5.60 4.65
CA SER A 14 3.98 5.33 4.61
C SER A 14 4.53 4.92 5.99
N LEU A 15 4.09 5.61 7.05
CA LEU A 15 4.49 5.27 8.41
C LEU A 15 3.96 3.89 8.83
N LEU A 16 2.74 3.53 8.44
CA LEU A 16 2.17 2.21 8.71
C LEU A 16 3.00 1.10 8.06
N THR A 17 3.43 1.29 6.81
CA THR A 17 4.33 0.34 6.13
C THR A 17 5.64 0.16 6.89
N LEU A 18 6.30 1.24 7.32
CA LEU A 18 7.55 1.15 8.11
C LEU A 18 7.34 0.52 9.49
N ARG A 19 6.19 0.74 10.11
CA ARG A 19 5.86 0.08 11.38
C ARG A 19 5.74 -1.42 11.18
N PHE A 20 5.04 -1.86 10.14
CA PHE A 20 4.91 -3.28 9.82
C PHE A 20 6.26 -3.94 9.54
N ASP A 21 7.09 -3.33 8.67
CA ASP A 21 8.44 -3.82 8.36
C ASP A 21 9.32 -3.94 9.62
N ALA A 22 9.18 -3.00 10.55
CA ALA A 22 9.87 -3.04 11.84
C ALA A 22 9.28 -4.02 12.88
N GLY A 23 8.24 -4.80 12.53
CA GLY A 23 7.54 -5.71 13.44
C GLY A 23 6.73 -5.00 14.53
N LEU A 24 6.35 -3.74 14.29
CA LEU A 24 5.53 -2.93 15.18
C LEU A 24 4.06 -3.02 14.80
N ALA A 25 3.18 -2.84 15.78
CA ALA A 25 1.74 -2.82 15.54
C ALA A 25 1.33 -1.71 14.56
N THR A 26 0.50 -2.08 13.60
CA THR A 26 -0.20 -1.21 12.65
C THR A 26 -1.67 -1.07 13.03
N ASN A 27 -2.30 0.06 12.66
CA ASN A 27 -3.73 0.25 12.76
C ASN A 27 -4.26 0.55 11.35
N THR A 28 -4.92 -0.44 10.74
CA THR A 28 -5.47 -0.37 9.38
C THR A 28 -6.91 0.13 9.33
N GLY A 29 -7.53 0.44 10.47
CA GLY A 29 -8.94 0.85 10.50
C GLY A 29 -9.85 -0.25 9.92
N ASP A 30 -10.64 0.11 8.92
CA ASP A 30 -11.54 -0.82 8.21
C ASP A 30 -10.85 -1.54 7.03
N CYS A 31 -9.57 -1.25 6.77
CA CYS A 31 -8.81 -1.91 5.72
C CYS A 31 -8.29 -3.30 6.16
N PRO A 32 -7.97 -4.19 5.20
CA PRO A 32 -7.31 -5.46 5.47
C PRO A 32 -6.04 -5.33 6.31
N ASP A 33 -5.68 -6.39 7.03
CA ASP A 33 -4.43 -6.42 7.79
C ASP A 33 -3.22 -6.45 6.87
N PHE A 34 -2.13 -5.79 7.27
CA PHE A 34 -0.87 -5.87 6.53
C PHE A 34 -0.42 -7.33 6.33
N GLY A 35 0.01 -7.66 5.12
CA GLY A 35 0.41 -9.02 4.75
C GLY A 35 -0.76 -9.93 4.33
N GLN A 36 -2.01 -9.53 4.55
CA GLN A 36 -3.16 -10.24 3.99
C GLN A 36 -3.14 -10.10 2.47
N VAL A 37 -3.15 -11.21 1.76
CA VAL A 37 -3.28 -11.20 0.29
C VAL A 37 -4.69 -10.77 -0.07
N VAL A 38 -4.79 -9.75 -0.93
CA VAL A 38 -6.05 -9.21 -1.42
C VAL A 38 -6.16 -9.37 -2.93
N ASP A 39 -7.33 -9.75 -3.40
CA ASP A 39 -7.67 -9.69 -4.82
C ASP A 39 -8.22 -8.28 -5.12
N VAL A 40 -7.52 -7.55 -5.98
CA VAL A 40 -7.93 -6.20 -6.40
C VAL A 40 -8.49 -6.26 -7.80
N GLN A 41 -9.70 -5.72 -8.00
CA GLN A 41 -10.33 -5.71 -9.31
C GLN A 41 -9.43 -5.01 -10.34
N ASN A 42 -9.15 -5.69 -11.45
CA ASN A 42 -8.28 -5.23 -12.55
C ASN A 42 -6.80 -5.03 -12.18
N ALA A 43 -6.33 -5.66 -11.10
CA ALA A 43 -4.92 -5.66 -10.72
C ALA A 43 -4.44 -7.07 -10.36
N SER A 44 -3.12 -7.24 -10.22
CA SER A 44 -2.57 -8.47 -9.66
C SER A 44 -2.94 -8.61 -8.18
N PRO A 45 -3.22 -9.84 -7.69
CA PRO A 45 -3.30 -10.10 -6.26
C PRO A 45 -1.97 -9.72 -5.59
N HIS A 46 -2.04 -9.03 -4.45
CA HIS A 46 -0.85 -8.61 -3.70
C HIS A 46 -1.18 -8.51 -2.22
N ALA A 47 -0.15 -8.46 -1.38
CA ALA A 47 -0.33 -8.28 0.05
C ALA A 47 -0.76 -6.84 0.35
N TRP A 48 -1.70 -6.65 1.29
CA TRP A 48 -2.00 -5.32 1.79
C TRP A 48 -0.74 -4.72 2.44
N GLY A 49 -0.31 -3.56 1.95
CA GLY A 49 0.97 -2.95 2.34
C GLY A 49 2.06 -3.02 1.27
N ASP A 50 1.94 -3.95 0.32
CA ASP A 50 2.84 -4.07 -0.85
C ASP A 50 2.33 -3.11 -1.93
N VAL A 51 2.86 -1.89 -1.88
CA VAL A 51 2.38 -0.78 -2.71
C VAL A 51 2.92 -0.90 -4.12
N ASP A 52 4.05 -1.56 -4.31
CA ASP A 52 4.66 -1.71 -5.62
C ASP A 52 4.47 -3.05 -6.31
N CYS A 53 3.73 -3.95 -5.64
CA CYS A 53 3.46 -5.31 -6.08
C CYS A 53 4.77 -6.11 -6.28
N GLY A 54 5.79 -5.82 -5.48
CA GLY A 54 7.11 -6.45 -5.50
C GLY A 54 7.14 -7.81 -4.79
N GLY A 55 6.10 -8.13 -4.02
CA GLY A 55 5.90 -9.41 -3.32
C GLY A 55 6.26 -9.38 -1.84
N ASP A 56 6.96 -8.35 -1.37
CA ASP A 56 7.34 -8.15 0.03
C ASP A 56 6.95 -6.73 0.47
N ILE A 57 6.59 -6.57 1.75
CA ILE A 57 6.29 -5.25 2.33
C ILE A 57 7.58 -4.71 2.95
N THR A 58 8.16 -3.68 2.35
CA THR A 58 9.50 -3.19 2.69
C THR A 58 9.55 -1.67 2.82
N PRO A 59 10.70 -1.08 3.24
CA PRO A 59 10.89 0.37 3.20
C PRO A 59 10.78 0.98 1.79
N VAL A 60 10.86 0.18 0.72
CA VAL A 60 10.68 0.65 -0.66
C VAL A 60 9.24 1.08 -0.91
N ASP A 61 8.25 0.35 -0.37
CA ASP A 61 6.82 0.69 -0.46
C ASP A 61 6.53 2.02 0.23
N SER A 62 7.05 2.20 1.44
CA SER A 62 6.98 3.47 2.18
C SER A 62 7.59 4.62 1.38
N LEU A 63 8.78 4.43 0.81
CA LEU A 63 9.41 5.46 0.00
C LEU A 63 8.55 5.82 -1.22
N LYS A 64 7.90 4.84 -1.86
CA LYS A 64 7.02 5.08 -3.00
C LYS A 64 5.77 5.87 -2.63
N LEU A 65 5.19 5.63 -1.46
CA LEU A 65 4.12 6.47 -0.92
C LEU A 65 4.59 7.92 -0.67
N LEU A 66 5.75 8.12 -0.04
CA LEU A 66 6.28 9.47 0.19
C LEU A 66 6.64 10.20 -1.11
N ARG A 67 7.11 9.48 -2.13
CA ARG A 67 7.33 10.05 -3.47
C ARG A 67 6.02 10.51 -4.08
N TYR A 68 4.98 9.68 -4.01
CA TYR A 68 3.64 10.03 -4.48
C TYR A 68 3.10 11.27 -3.77
N ASP A 69 3.14 11.31 -2.44
CA ASP A 69 2.70 12.46 -1.63
C ASP A 69 3.45 13.76 -2.00
N ALA A 70 4.75 13.65 -2.26
CA ALA A 70 5.58 14.77 -2.72
C ALA A 70 5.36 15.16 -4.20
N GLY A 71 4.45 14.51 -4.92
CA GLY A 71 4.20 14.74 -6.36
C GLY A 71 5.34 14.30 -7.27
N LEU A 72 6.21 13.41 -6.80
CA LEU A 72 7.31 12.83 -7.58
C LEU A 72 6.85 11.58 -8.33
N SER A 73 7.53 11.27 -9.42
CA SER A 73 7.24 10.05 -10.19
C SER A 73 7.50 8.78 -9.37
N VAL A 74 6.65 7.78 -9.54
CA VAL A 74 6.78 6.45 -8.92
C VAL A 74 6.82 5.39 -10.01
N ALA A 75 7.67 4.38 -9.82
CA ALA A 75 7.70 3.19 -10.65
C ALA A 75 7.13 2.02 -9.83
N GLN A 76 6.18 1.28 -10.38
CA GLN A 76 5.57 0.07 -9.80
C GLN A 76 5.71 -1.08 -10.79
N ALA A 77 5.51 -2.32 -10.33
CA ALA A 77 5.42 -3.47 -11.23
C ALA A 77 4.22 -3.34 -12.18
N ASP A 78 4.28 -4.05 -13.31
CA ASP A 78 3.17 -4.09 -14.27
C ASP A 78 1.90 -4.65 -13.60
N ASN A 79 0.74 -4.10 -13.94
CA ASN A 79 -0.58 -4.45 -13.36
C ASN A 79 -0.73 -4.20 -11.84
N CYS A 80 0.15 -3.38 -11.24
CA CYS A 80 -0.07 -2.86 -9.90
C CYS A 80 -1.04 -1.65 -9.94
N PRO A 81 -1.97 -1.49 -8.99
CA PRO A 81 -2.81 -0.31 -8.93
C PRO A 81 -1.97 0.97 -8.78
N PRO A 82 -2.24 2.04 -9.55
CA PRO A 82 -1.58 3.31 -9.34
C PRO A 82 -1.80 3.81 -7.90
N ILE A 83 -0.75 4.34 -7.27
CA ILE A 83 -0.90 4.96 -5.95
C ILE A 83 -1.92 6.10 -6.03
N GLY A 84 -2.89 6.13 -5.09
CA GLY A 84 -3.99 7.09 -5.06
C GLY A 84 -5.19 6.72 -5.93
N ALA A 85 -5.15 5.62 -6.67
CA ALA A 85 -6.32 5.11 -7.36
C ALA A 85 -7.32 4.51 -6.36
N GLU A 86 -8.61 4.72 -6.62
CA GLU A 86 -9.67 3.97 -5.96
C GLU A 86 -9.63 2.51 -6.42
N VAL A 87 -9.68 1.59 -5.47
CA VAL A 87 -9.61 0.15 -5.72
C VAL A 87 -10.80 -0.55 -5.07
N THR A 88 -11.25 -1.63 -5.69
CA THR A 88 -12.23 -2.54 -5.09
C THR A 88 -11.51 -3.83 -4.73
N VAL A 89 -11.45 -4.12 -3.44
CA VAL A 89 -11.01 -5.43 -2.92
C VAL A 89 -12.18 -6.39 -3.06
N VAL A 90 -11.96 -7.50 -3.75
CA VAL A 90 -12.95 -8.57 -3.91
C VAL A 90 -12.59 -9.73 -2.99
N GLU A 91 -13.62 -10.36 -2.40
CA GLU A 91 -13.49 -11.58 -1.58
C GLU A 91 -13.26 -12.84 -2.42
#